data_AF-A0A814NP24-F1
#
_entry.id   AF-A0A814NP24-F1
#
_cell.length_a   1.000
_cell.length_b   1.000
_cell.length_c   1.000
_cell.angle_alpha   90.00
_cell.angle_beta   90.00
_cell.angle_gamma   90.00
#
_symmetry.space_group_name_H-M   'P 1'
#
loop_
_entity.id
_entity.type
_entity.pdbx_description
1 polymer ?
#
loop_
_entity_poly.entity_id
_entity_poly.type
_entity_poly.pdbx_seq_one_letter_code
_entity_poly.pdbx_strand_id
1 'polypeptide(L)'
;MRTTHGYITDNFGGPCEFPDLKYFINNCSFNLAYDVLNHIFGGNLTKPTKSVPLTGQFLTIEQPALMNPESVNITVLKHTNIFLYWANWLKTSTNTYKLPGSIEISSVGSSSFDKEGYVYYPTNCTKGEKCPVHVALHGCEQGKWRIGDVFAKKTGYLEVAELNNIIILFPQIVATHSDPSNKEGCWDWWGYTSSDYANKLGAVMAGVKKMIDSLRAINDALDV
;
A
#
# COMPACT_ATOMS: atom_id res chain seq x y z
N MET A 1 -15.98 25.13 3.20
CA MET A 1 -16.24 23.68 3.39
C MET A 1 -15.79 23.33 4.80
N ARG A 2 -16.67 22.81 5.67
CA ARG A 2 -16.26 22.27 6.97
C ARG A 2 -16.15 20.76 6.78
N THR A 3 -14.94 20.21 6.88
CA THR A 3 -14.72 18.76 6.84
C THR A 3 -14.44 18.29 8.25
N THR A 4 -14.94 17.11 8.59
CA THR A 4 -14.52 16.43 9.83
C THR A 4 -13.23 15.64 9.60
N HIS A 5 -12.71 15.01 10.65
CA HIS A 5 -11.52 14.18 10.54
C HIS A 5 -11.86 12.87 9.82
N GLY A 6 -11.50 12.80 8.54
CA GLY A 6 -11.70 11.65 7.66
C GLY A 6 -11.05 11.87 6.30
N TYR A 7 -10.81 10.78 5.56
CA TYR A 7 -10.30 10.84 4.19
C TYR A 7 -11.39 11.37 3.25
N ILE A 8 -11.02 12.29 2.38
CA ILE A 8 -11.98 13.00 1.51
C ILE A 8 -12.10 12.29 0.15
N THR A 9 -13.32 11.95 -0.24
CA THR A 9 -13.63 11.34 -1.55
C THR A 9 -14.73 12.12 -2.27
N ASP A 10 -14.95 11.77 -3.54
CA ASP A 10 -16.02 12.33 -4.36
C ASP A 10 -17.28 11.46 -4.43
N ASN A 11 -17.25 10.23 -3.89
CA ASN A 11 -18.33 9.26 -4.10
C ASN A 11 -18.57 8.23 -2.99
N PHE A 12 -17.80 8.22 -1.89
CA PHE A 12 -17.91 7.20 -0.84
C PHE A 12 -17.74 7.76 0.59
N GLY A 13 -18.40 7.10 1.55
CA GLY A 13 -18.29 7.41 2.97
C GLY A 13 -19.42 8.28 3.49
N GLY A 14 -19.30 8.72 4.75
CA GLY A 14 -20.27 9.59 5.41
C GLY A 14 -20.37 10.99 4.79
N PRO A 15 -21.39 11.79 5.17
CA PRO A 15 -21.53 13.17 4.71
C PRO A 15 -20.32 14.03 5.11
N CYS A 16 -19.95 15.02 4.31
CA CYS A 16 -18.73 15.81 4.49
C CYS A 16 -18.66 16.55 5.85
N GLU A 17 -19.82 16.95 6.38
CA GLU A 17 -19.96 17.79 7.56
C GLU A 17 -19.92 17.01 8.89
N PHE A 18 -19.99 15.68 8.85
CA PHE A 18 -20.06 14.82 10.04
C PHE A 18 -19.03 13.69 9.99
N PRO A 19 -18.45 13.28 11.14
CA PRO A 19 -17.44 12.22 11.13
C PRO A 19 -18.08 10.89 10.74
N ASP A 20 -17.50 10.22 9.74
CA ASP A 20 -17.79 8.81 9.49
C ASP A 20 -17.04 7.97 10.53
N LEU A 21 -17.71 7.63 11.63
CA LEU A 21 -17.11 6.85 12.72
C LEU A 21 -16.89 5.37 12.38
N LYS A 22 -17.34 4.92 11.20
CA LYS A 22 -17.15 3.54 10.74
C LYS A 22 -15.87 3.39 9.94
N TYR A 23 -15.66 4.31 8.99
CA TYR A 23 -14.54 4.21 8.05
C TYR A 23 -13.56 5.36 8.15
N PHE A 24 -13.92 6.49 8.76
CA PHE A 24 -13.22 7.76 8.66
C PHE A 24 -12.97 8.16 7.20
N ILE A 25 -13.98 7.99 6.34
CA ILE A 25 -13.97 8.39 4.94
C ILE A 25 -15.26 9.18 4.69
N ASN A 26 -15.17 10.31 4.00
CA ASN A 26 -16.29 11.21 3.76
C ASN A 26 -16.46 11.49 2.27
N ASN A 27 -17.72 11.49 1.81
CA ASN A 27 -18.07 11.97 0.49
C ASN A 27 -18.25 13.49 0.55
N CYS A 28 -17.30 14.20 -0.03
CA CYS A 28 -17.28 15.65 -0.11
C CYS A 28 -17.35 16.14 -1.56
N SER A 29 -17.66 15.28 -2.55
CA SER A 29 -17.56 15.65 -3.97
C SER A 29 -16.18 16.20 -4.36
N PHE A 30 -15.12 15.72 -3.68
CA PHE A 30 -13.74 16.17 -3.87
C PHE A 30 -12.80 14.96 -3.95
N ASN A 31 -12.12 14.80 -5.08
CA ASN A 31 -11.26 13.65 -5.34
C ASN A 31 -9.84 13.92 -4.82
N LEU A 32 -9.63 13.75 -3.51
CA LEU A 32 -8.35 14.02 -2.86
C LEU A 32 -7.22 13.17 -3.43
N ALA A 33 -7.48 11.89 -3.74
CA ALA A 33 -6.50 11.00 -4.33
C ALA A 33 -5.97 11.55 -5.66
N TYR A 34 -6.86 12.03 -6.54
CA TYR A 34 -6.47 12.67 -7.79
C TYR A 34 -5.66 13.94 -7.54
N ASP A 35 -6.15 14.85 -6.71
CA ASP A 35 -5.51 16.16 -6.55
C ASP A 35 -4.10 16.03 -5.94
N VAL A 36 -3.90 15.10 -4.99
CA VAL A 36 -2.58 14.78 -4.42
C VAL A 36 -1.67 14.15 -5.46
N LEU A 37 -2.11 13.09 -6.15
CA LEU A 37 -1.30 12.41 -7.15
C LEU A 37 -0.97 13.33 -8.31
N ASN A 38 -1.94 14.11 -8.78
CA ASN A 38 -1.74 15.05 -9.87
C ASN A 38 -0.69 16.10 -9.52
N HIS A 39 -0.71 16.62 -8.28
CA HIS A 39 0.33 17.53 -7.82
C HIS A 39 1.73 16.87 -7.81
N ILE A 40 1.83 15.66 -7.25
CA ILE A 40 3.11 14.93 -7.11
C ILE A 40 3.69 14.55 -8.48
N PHE A 41 2.84 14.13 -9.43
CA PHE A 41 3.25 13.61 -10.74
C PHE A 41 3.21 14.67 -11.87
N GLY A 42 3.34 15.96 -11.53
CA GLY A 42 3.62 17.02 -12.51
C GLY A 42 2.39 17.66 -13.17
N GLY A 43 1.19 17.45 -12.64
CA GLY A 43 -0.02 18.23 -12.96
C GLY A 43 -0.79 17.79 -14.20
N ASN A 44 -0.37 16.72 -14.87
CA ASN A 44 -0.93 16.27 -16.16
C ASN A 44 -1.65 14.92 -16.10
N LEU A 45 -2.06 14.47 -14.91
CA LEU A 45 -2.82 13.23 -14.77
C LEU A 45 -4.25 13.40 -15.28
N THR A 46 -4.78 12.32 -15.85
CA THR A 46 -6.18 12.18 -16.24
C THR A 46 -7.05 12.02 -15.00
N LYS A 47 -7.97 12.98 -14.78
CA LYS A 47 -8.95 12.94 -13.68
C LYS A 47 -10.06 11.92 -13.98
N PRO A 48 -10.40 11.01 -13.04
CA PRO A 48 -11.63 10.25 -13.12
C PRO A 48 -12.85 11.19 -13.10
N THR A 49 -13.60 11.28 -14.20
CA THR A 49 -14.83 12.10 -14.31
C THR A 49 -16.10 11.25 -14.39
N LYS A 50 -15.93 9.94 -14.57
CA LYS A 50 -16.98 8.91 -14.66
C LYS A 50 -16.46 7.64 -13.99
N SER A 51 -17.31 6.64 -13.87
CA SER A 51 -16.89 5.30 -13.42
C SER A 51 -15.76 4.78 -14.31
N VAL A 52 -14.66 4.36 -13.68
CA VAL A 52 -13.49 3.79 -14.34
C VAL A 52 -13.55 2.26 -14.18
N PRO A 53 -13.60 1.49 -15.27
CA PRO A 53 -13.46 0.04 -15.20
C PRO A 53 -12.07 -0.33 -14.68
N LEU A 54 -12.00 -0.91 -13.49
CA LEU A 54 -10.75 -1.40 -12.91
C LEU A 54 -10.41 -2.79 -13.48
N THR A 55 -9.76 -2.81 -14.64
CA THR A 55 -9.33 -4.06 -15.30
C THR A 55 -7.91 -4.50 -14.93
N GLY A 56 -7.22 -3.68 -14.13
CA GLY A 56 -5.96 -4.03 -13.50
C GLY A 56 -6.13 -5.10 -12.42
N GLN A 57 -5.08 -5.31 -11.64
CA GLN A 57 -5.06 -6.33 -10.60
C GLN A 57 -4.91 -5.75 -9.21
N PHE A 58 -5.90 -6.05 -8.37
CA PHE A 58 -5.86 -5.79 -6.93
C PHE A 58 -5.35 -7.04 -6.21
N LEU A 59 -4.12 -6.96 -5.71
CA LEU A 59 -3.43 -8.08 -5.06
C LEU A 59 -3.43 -7.88 -3.55
N THR A 60 -3.75 -8.95 -2.82
CA THR A 60 -3.38 -9.06 -1.40
C THR A 60 -1.98 -9.64 -1.35
N ILE A 61 -1.11 -9.05 -0.53
CA ILE A 61 0.31 -9.38 -0.44
C ILE A 61 0.70 -9.78 0.98
N GLU A 62 1.59 -10.75 1.11
CA GLU A 62 2.28 -11.02 2.38
C GLU A 62 3.37 -9.96 2.60
N GLN A 63 3.15 -9.06 3.56
CA GLN A 63 4.04 -7.92 3.81
C GLN A 63 5.47 -8.36 4.17
N PRO A 64 5.70 -9.41 4.99
CA PRO A 64 7.06 -9.87 5.29
C PRO A 64 7.82 -10.34 4.05
N ALA A 65 7.13 -10.94 3.07
CA ALA A 65 7.75 -11.37 1.82
C ALA A 65 8.13 -10.18 0.95
N LEU A 66 7.25 -9.18 0.83
CA LEU A 66 7.55 -7.98 0.06
C LEU A 66 8.63 -7.11 0.71
N MET A 67 8.80 -7.19 2.03
CA MET A 67 9.93 -6.57 2.75
C MET A 67 11.27 -7.30 2.56
N ASN A 68 11.34 -8.39 1.78
CA ASN A 68 12.58 -9.10 1.51
C ASN A 68 12.94 -9.05 0.01
N PRO A 69 13.51 -7.92 -0.47
CA PRO A 69 13.82 -7.75 -1.89
C PRO A 69 14.83 -8.77 -2.44
N GLU A 70 15.66 -9.38 -1.59
CA GLU A 70 16.61 -10.42 -2.01
C GLU A 70 15.94 -11.78 -2.27
N SER A 71 14.72 -12.00 -1.77
CA SER A 71 13.95 -13.22 -2.05
C SER A 71 13.24 -13.20 -3.43
N VAL A 72 13.34 -12.09 -4.15
CA VAL A 72 12.81 -11.89 -5.49
C VAL A 72 13.72 -12.66 -6.48
N ASN A 73 13.40 -13.92 -6.77
CA ASN A 73 14.16 -14.72 -7.74
C ASN A 73 13.81 -14.29 -9.18
N ILE A 74 14.59 -13.35 -9.71
CA ILE A 74 14.39 -12.79 -11.05
C ILE A 74 14.81 -13.72 -12.21
N THR A 75 15.46 -14.85 -11.94
CA THR A 75 15.99 -15.74 -12.98
C THR A 75 14.91 -16.66 -13.58
N VAL A 76 13.84 -16.93 -12.84
CA VAL A 76 12.67 -17.72 -13.30
C VAL A 76 11.75 -16.89 -14.24
N LEU A 77 11.99 -15.58 -14.34
CA LEU A 77 11.12 -14.62 -15.00
C LEU A 77 11.14 -14.65 -16.53
N LYS A 78 12.15 -15.28 -17.15
CA LYS A 78 12.36 -15.20 -18.61
C LYS A 78 11.39 -16.05 -19.46
N HIS A 79 10.58 -16.92 -18.86
CA HIS A 79 9.81 -17.93 -19.62
C HIS A 79 8.35 -18.13 -19.16
N THR A 80 7.81 -17.25 -18.31
CA THR A 80 6.40 -17.29 -17.90
C THR A 80 5.76 -15.92 -18.11
N ASN A 81 4.43 -15.83 -18.16
CA ASN A 81 3.76 -14.54 -18.00
C ASN A 81 4.19 -14.02 -16.63
N ILE A 82 5.14 -13.09 -16.66
CA ILE A 82 5.87 -12.57 -15.51
C ILE A 82 4.93 -12.08 -14.43
N PHE A 83 3.77 -11.54 -14.84
CA PHE A 83 2.71 -11.12 -13.97
C PHE A 83 2.04 -12.32 -13.25
N LEU A 84 1.74 -13.43 -13.93
CA LEU A 84 1.17 -14.63 -13.31
C LEU A 84 2.15 -15.31 -12.34
N TYR A 85 3.44 -15.30 -12.67
CA TYR A 85 4.48 -15.78 -11.75
C TYR A 85 4.52 -14.93 -10.49
N TRP A 86 4.55 -13.60 -10.62
CA TRP A 86 4.58 -12.68 -9.47
C TRP A 86 3.30 -12.70 -8.66
N ALA A 87 2.14 -12.70 -9.31
CA ALA A 87 0.85 -12.82 -8.63
C ALA A 87 0.73 -14.15 -7.88
N ASN A 88 1.36 -15.23 -8.36
CA ASN A 88 1.44 -16.49 -7.62
C ASN A 88 2.48 -16.43 -6.51
N TRP A 89 3.68 -15.88 -6.74
CA TRP A 89 4.72 -15.73 -5.73
C TRP A 89 4.26 -14.88 -4.54
N LEU A 90 3.60 -13.74 -4.79
CA LEU A 90 2.99 -12.89 -3.76
C LEU A 90 1.93 -13.62 -2.93
N LYS A 91 1.33 -14.69 -3.48
CA LYS A 91 0.34 -15.54 -2.81
C LYS A 91 0.96 -16.76 -2.11
N THR A 92 2.15 -17.21 -2.50
CA THR A 92 2.74 -18.50 -2.05
C THR A 92 4.03 -18.38 -1.24
N SER A 93 4.53 -17.17 -0.97
CA SER A 93 5.82 -16.93 -0.30
C SER A 93 5.83 -17.26 1.21
N THR A 94 5.33 -18.44 1.59
CA THR A 94 5.21 -18.90 2.99
C THR A 94 6.42 -19.70 3.51
N ASN A 95 7.49 -19.85 2.73
CA ASN A 95 8.65 -20.63 3.17
C ASN A 95 9.79 -19.74 3.71
N THR A 96 10.01 -19.89 5.01
CA THR A 96 11.13 -19.42 5.84
C THR A 96 12.41 -19.02 5.09
N TYR A 97 12.75 -17.73 5.08
CA TYR A 97 14.07 -17.26 4.65
C TYR A 97 14.83 -16.66 5.84
N LYS A 98 15.89 -17.36 6.27
CA LYS A 98 16.94 -16.76 7.09
C LYS A 98 17.91 -16.03 6.16
N LEU A 99 18.03 -14.72 6.35
CA LEU A 99 19.00 -13.89 5.66
C LEU A 99 20.39 -14.01 6.32
N PRO A 100 21.50 -14.09 5.56
CA PRO A 100 22.83 -13.93 6.12
C PRO A 100 23.10 -12.43 6.33
N GLY A 101 23.09 -11.98 7.59
CA GLY A 101 23.57 -10.65 7.97
C GLY A 101 22.55 -9.49 7.99
N SER A 102 21.25 -9.75 7.89
CA SER A 102 20.22 -8.72 7.99
C SER A 102 19.38 -8.84 9.26
N ILE A 103 18.92 -7.69 9.77
CA ILE A 103 17.84 -7.49 10.72
C ILE A 103 16.87 -8.70 10.73
N GLU A 104 16.84 -9.43 11.85
CA GLU A 104 16.03 -10.64 12.00
C GLU A 104 14.55 -10.35 11.73
N ILE A 105 13.84 -11.33 11.15
CA ILE A 105 12.37 -11.33 10.97
C ILE A 105 11.62 -11.09 12.29
N SER A 106 12.27 -11.32 13.44
CA SER A 106 11.78 -10.94 14.78
C SER A 106 11.50 -9.43 14.91
N SER A 107 12.18 -8.57 14.13
CA SER A 107 11.92 -7.12 14.06
C SER A 107 10.65 -6.73 13.28
N VAL A 108 10.17 -7.59 12.36
CA VAL A 108 8.88 -7.39 11.71
C VAL A 108 7.77 -7.68 12.71
N GLY A 109 7.97 -8.66 13.59
CA GLY A 109 7.09 -8.92 14.74
C GLY A 109 6.98 -7.74 15.73
N SER A 110 8.02 -6.91 15.85
CA SER A 110 8.01 -5.70 16.70
C SER A 110 7.55 -4.43 15.96
N SER A 111 7.32 -4.49 14.66
CA SER A 111 7.01 -3.32 13.82
C SER A 111 5.50 -3.02 13.65
N SER A 112 4.63 -3.89 14.18
CA SER A 112 3.16 -3.80 14.07
C SER A 112 2.61 -3.83 12.64
N PHE A 113 3.39 -4.25 11.64
CA PHE A 113 2.82 -4.57 10.33
C PHE A 113 1.80 -5.72 10.46
N ASP A 114 0.67 -5.57 9.77
CA ASP A 114 -0.23 -6.71 9.51
C ASP A 114 0.53 -7.77 8.68
N LYS A 115 0.05 -9.02 8.68
CA LYS A 115 0.60 -10.06 7.79
C LYS A 115 0.33 -9.69 6.33
N GLU A 116 -0.85 -9.14 6.07
CA GLU A 116 -1.29 -8.83 4.71
C GLU A 116 -1.35 -7.32 4.43
N GLY A 117 -0.99 -6.94 3.21
CA GLY A 117 -1.19 -5.61 2.64
C GLY A 117 -1.85 -5.69 1.27
N TYR A 118 -1.95 -4.55 0.56
CA TYR A 118 -2.51 -4.52 -0.78
C TYR A 118 -1.61 -3.80 -1.79
N VAL A 119 -1.67 -4.24 -3.05
CA VAL A 119 -1.08 -3.54 -4.19
C VAL A 119 -2.09 -3.50 -5.32
N TYR A 120 -2.23 -2.36 -5.97
CA TYR A 120 -2.97 -2.24 -7.23
C TYR A 120 -2.01 -2.04 -8.39
N TYR A 121 -2.07 -2.94 -9.37
CA TYR A 121 -1.36 -2.85 -10.64
C TYR A 121 -2.35 -2.44 -11.75
N PRO A 122 -2.21 -1.24 -12.33
CA PRO A 122 -2.99 -0.83 -13.49
C PRO A 122 -2.83 -1.76 -14.68
N THR A 123 -3.85 -1.83 -15.54
CA THR A 123 -3.87 -2.75 -16.70
C THR A 123 -2.59 -2.70 -17.52
N ASN A 124 -2.06 -1.52 -17.86
CA ASN A 124 -0.87 -1.47 -18.70
C ASN A 124 0.41 -1.87 -17.96
N CYS A 125 0.49 -1.60 -16.65
CA CYS A 125 1.58 -2.10 -15.80
C CYS A 125 1.60 -3.63 -15.77
N THR A 126 0.43 -4.29 -15.79
CA THR A 126 0.35 -5.76 -15.88
C THR A 126 0.84 -6.31 -17.22
N LYS A 127 0.91 -5.46 -18.26
CA LYS A 127 1.37 -5.79 -19.62
C LYS A 127 2.85 -5.45 -19.86
N GLY A 128 3.58 -5.06 -18.80
CA GLY A 128 5.01 -4.76 -18.87
C GLY A 128 5.35 -3.29 -19.07
N GLU A 129 4.37 -2.38 -19.05
CA GLU A 129 4.67 -0.95 -19.05
C GLU A 129 5.32 -0.54 -17.72
N LYS A 130 6.40 0.24 -17.78
CA LYS A 130 7.09 0.71 -16.56
C LYS A 130 6.25 1.77 -15.86
N CYS A 131 5.85 1.47 -14.63
CA CYS A 131 4.95 2.32 -13.86
C CYS A 131 5.61 2.84 -12.58
N PRO A 132 5.47 4.14 -12.24
CA PRO A 132 5.86 4.64 -10.93
C PRO A 132 5.04 3.98 -9.82
N VAL A 133 5.62 3.94 -8.62
CA VAL A 133 4.95 3.46 -7.40
C VAL A 133 4.61 4.63 -6.50
N HIS A 134 3.37 4.70 -6.04
CA HIS A 134 2.92 5.58 -4.95
C HIS A 134 2.50 4.74 -3.73
N VAL A 135 2.79 5.24 -2.53
CA VAL A 135 2.39 4.60 -1.28
C VAL A 135 1.25 5.38 -0.64
N ALA A 136 0.10 4.74 -0.47
CA ALA A 136 -1.06 5.31 0.20
C ALA A 136 -1.21 4.68 1.60
N LEU A 137 -0.90 5.45 2.64
CA LEU A 137 -0.96 5.03 4.02
C LEU A 137 -2.36 5.33 4.61
N HIS A 138 -2.99 4.31 5.22
CA HIS A 138 -4.25 4.48 5.93
C HIS A 138 -4.07 5.25 7.25
N GLY A 139 -5.13 5.83 7.81
CA GLY A 139 -5.12 6.42 9.15
C GLY A 139 -5.27 5.38 10.28
N CYS A 140 -5.27 5.84 11.53
CA CYS A 140 -5.69 5.01 12.67
C CYS A 140 -7.11 4.48 12.46
N GLU A 141 -7.42 3.28 12.95
CA GLU A 141 -8.68 2.56 12.76
C GLU A 141 -9.05 2.27 11.28
N GLN A 142 -8.18 2.56 10.33
CA GLN A 142 -8.41 2.33 8.89
C GLN A 142 -7.60 1.16 8.31
N GLY A 143 -6.87 0.44 9.16
CA GLY A 143 -6.13 -0.75 8.76
C GLY A 143 -7.05 -1.93 8.40
N LYS A 144 -6.48 -2.92 7.71
CA LYS A 144 -7.14 -4.16 7.29
C LYS A 144 -7.90 -4.82 8.43
N TRP A 145 -7.27 -4.92 9.59
CA TRP A 145 -7.86 -5.52 10.79
C TRP A 145 -9.20 -4.89 11.22
N ARG A 146 -9.45 -3.62 10.86
CA ARG A 146 -10.65 -2.87 11.26
C ARG A 146 -11.66 -2.69 10.14
N ILE A 147 -11.21 -2.28 8.95
CA ILE A 147 -12.10 -1.95 7.82
C ILE A 147 -11.83 -2.76 6.55
N GLY A 148 -11.02 -3.81 6.62
CA GLY A 148 -10.71 -4.66 5.47
C GLY A 148 -9.98 -3.89 4.37
N ASP A 149 -10.45 -3.99 3.13
CA ASP A 149 -9.86 -3.32 1.97
C ASP A 149 -10.54 -1.97 1.64
N VAL A 150 -11.39 -1.45 2.53
CA VAL A 150 -12.20 -0.25 2.26
C VAL A 150 -11.32 0.97 1.98
N PHE A 151 -10.28 1.22 2.77
CA PHE A 151 -9.35 2.32 2.49
C PHE A 151 -8.71 2.17 1.10
N ALA A 152 -8.26 0.96 0.75
CA ALA A 152 -7.59 0.72 -0.53
C ALA A 152 -8.54 0.84 -1.73
N LYS A 153 -9.79 0.39 -1.60
CA LYS A 153 -10.76 0.31 -2.71
C LYS A 153 -11.71 1.51 -2.83
N LYS A 154 -11.83 2.36 -1.81
CA LYS A 154 -12.88 3.39 -1.74
C LYS A 154 -12.40 4.82 -1.60
N THR A 155 -11.09 5.04 -1.53
CA THR A 155 -10.49 6.39 -1.41
C THR A 155 -10.22 7.06 -2.76
N GLY A 156 -10.49 6.38 -3.88
CA GLY A 156 -10.32 6.91 -5.24
C GLY A 156 -8.94 6.68 -5.86
N TYR A 157 -7.99 6.09 -5.11
CA TYR A 157 -6.64 5.82 -5.63
C TYR A 157 -6.65 4.86 -6.82
N LEU A 158 -7.54 3.86 -6.85
CA LEU A 158 -7.49 2.81 -7.89
C LEU A 158 -7.90 3.36 -9.25
N GLU A 159 -8.92 4.22 -9.28
CA GLU A 159 -9.41 4.87 -10.49
C GLU A 159 -8.37 5.83 -11.07
N VAL A 160 -7.69 6.59 -10.20
CA VAL A 160 -6.59 7.47 -10.63
C VAL A 160 -5.42 6.64 -11.14
N ALA A 161 -5.06 5.57 -10.42
CA ALA A 161 -4.00 4.65 -10.81
C ALA A 161 -4.24 4.00 -12.17
N GLU A 162 -5.45 3.49 -12.40
CA GLU A 162 -5.83 2.80 -13.63
C GLU A 162 -5.70 3.70 -14.86
N LEU A 163 -6.14 4.96 -14.76
CA LEU A 163 -6.08 5.92 -15.87
C LEU A 163 -4.68 6.47 -16.13
N ASN A 164 -3.74 6.31 -15.20
CA ASN A 164 -2.47 7.03 -15.22
C ASN A 164 -1.24 6.14 -15.06
N ASN A 165 -1.40 4.82 -15.13
CA ASN A 165 -0.30 3.85 -15.04
C ASN A 165 0.55 4.03 -13.76
N ILE A 166 -0.10 4.22 -12.60
CA ILE A 166 0.58 4.34 -11.31
C ILE A 166 0.29 3.10 -10.46
N ILE A 167 1.33 2.38 -10.04
CA ILE A 167 1.16 1.28 -9.08
C ILE A 167 0.90 1.88 -7.70
N ILE A 168 -0.13 1.43 -7.00
CA ILE A 168 -0.42 1.88 -5.63
C ILE A 168 -0.13 0.77 -4.64
N LEU A 169 0.77 1.03 -3.71
CA LEU A 169 1.04 0.19 -2.55
C LEU A 169 0.24 0.71 -1.35
N PHE A 170 -0.48 -0.18 -0.67
CA PHE A 170 -1.24 0.08 0.56
C PHE A 170 -0.71 -0.81 1.70
N PRO A 171 0.40 -0.45 2.34
CA PRO A 171 0.90 -1.16 3.50
C PRO A 171 -0.10 -1.06 4.66
N GLN A 172 -0.09 -2.04 5.55
CA GLN A 172 -1.06 -2.18 6.64
C GLN A 172 -0.35 -2.32 7.99
N ILE A 173 -0.79 -1.55 8.98
CA ILE A 173 -0.45 -1.71 10.39
C ILE A 173 -1.64 -2.34 11.11
N VAL A 174 -1.35 -3.25 12.05
CA VAL A 174 -2.33 -3.90 12.91
C VAL A 174 -2.28 -3.34 14.32
N ALA A 175 -3.42 -3.32 15.01
CA ALA A 175 -3.48 -2.92 16.40
C ALA A 175 -2.62 -3.83 17.30
N THR A 176 -1.91 -3.22 18.25
CA THR A 176 -1.20 -3.93 19.33
C THR A 176 -1.79 -3.54 20.68
N HIS A 177 -2.13 -4.56 21.48
CA HIS A 177 -2.76 -4.38 22.79
C HIS A 177 -1.79 -4.56 23.98
N SER A 178 -0.53 -4.90 23.70
CA SER A 178 0.56 -4.98 24.68
C SER A 178 1.32 -3.66 24.77
N ASP A 179 1.88 -3.32 25.94
CA ASP A 179 2.68 -2.10 26.10
C ASP A 179 4.07 -2.19 25.41
N PRO A 180 4.50 -1.15 24.66
CA PRO A 180 3.77 0.08 24.34
C PRO A 180 2.60 -0.17 23.38
N SER A 181 1.38 0.25 23.78
CA SER A 181 0.17 -0.11 23.03
C SER A 181 -0.08 0.79 21.82
N ASN A 182 -0.58 0.19 20.73
CA ASN A 182 -1.11 0.85 19.54
C ASN A 182 -2.50 0.28 19.24
N LYS A 183 -3.47 0.55 20.13
CA LYS A 183 -4.81 -0.07 20.10
C LYS A 183 -5.62 0.28 18.85
N GLU A 184 -5.29 1.41 18.22
CA GLU A 184 -5.96 1.88 17.00
C GLU A 184 -5.22 1.51 15.71
N GLY A 185 -4.11 0.77 15.79
CA GLY A 185 -3.35 0.36 14.60
C GLY A 185 -2.86 1.55 13.76
N CYS A 186 -2.40 2.61 14.41
CA CYS A 186 -1.80 3.79 13.79
C CYS A 186 -0.38 3.49 13.30
N TRP A 187 0.11 4.25 12.31
CA TRP A 187 1.54 4.29 11.99
C TRP A 187 2.38 4.77 13.18
N ASP A 188 3.62 4.32 13.31
CA ASP A 188 4.48 4.70 14.43
C ASP A 188 4.97 6.15 14.31
N TRP A 189 4.21 7.07 14.90
CA TRP A 189 4.54 8.49 14.98
C TRP A 189 4.87 8.96 16.41
N TRP A 190 4.87 8.06 17.39
CA TRP A 190 5.19 8.37 18.79
C TRP A 190 6.22 7.43 19.44
N GLY A 191 6.79 6.49 18.69
CA GLY A 191 7.86 5.60 19.13
C GLY A 191 7.41 4.34 19.84
N TYR A 192 6.23 3.80 19.53
CA TYR A 192 5.77 2.56 20.16
C TYR A 192 6.57 1.33 19.70
N THR A 193 7.25 1.39 18.55
CA THR A 193 8.15 0.30 18.12
C THR A 193 9.56 0.47 18.65
N SER A 194 10.11 1.70 18.64
CA SER A 194 11.42 2.05 19.20
C SER A 194 11.63 3.56 19.23
N SER A 195 12.71 4.03 19.88
CA SER A 195 13.15 5.43 19.80
C SER A 195 13.61 5.87 18.40
N ASP A 196 13.86 4.93 17.50
CA ASP A 196 14.32 5.18 16.14
C ASP A 196 13.17 5.40 15.14
N TYR A 197 11.91 5.37 15.59
CA TYR A 197 10.72 5.41 14.73
C TYR A 197 10.73 6.50 13.65
N ALA A 198 11.26 7.69 13.95
CA ALA A 198 11.29 8.84 13.06
C ALA A 198 12.55 8.93 12.18
N ASN A 199 13.49 7.99 12.30
CA ASN A 199 14.75 7.99 11.55
C ASN A 199 14.87 6.75 10.65
N LYS A 200 15.95 6.69 9.86
CA LYS A 200 16.18 5.61 8.87
C LYS A 200 16.31 4.20 9.47
N LEU A 201 16.49 4.08 10.78
CA LEU A 201 16.57 2.82 11.52
C LEU A 201 15.19 2.35 12.03
N GLY A 202 14.15 3.19 11.94
CA GLY A 202 12.79 2.84 12.33
C GLY A 202 12.24 1.67 11.51
N ALA A 203 11.76 0.62 12.19
CA ALA A 203 11.35 -0.63 11.55
C ALA A 203 10.21 -0.44 10.54
N VAL A 204 9.25 0.43 10.85
CA VAL A 204 8.10 0.75 9.97
C VAL A 204 8.58 1.43 8.68
N MET A 205 9.41 2.47 8.79
CA MET A 205 9.96 3.18 7.64
C MET A 205 10.85 2.28 6.77
N ALA A 206 11.72 1.49 7.42
CA ALA A 206 12.56 0.51 6.72
C ALA A 206 11.72 -0.55 6.00
N GLY A 207 10.65 -1.05 6.62
CA GLY A 207 9.72 -2.01 6.02
C GLY A 207 9.05 -1.46 4.75
N VAL A 208 8.45 -0.27 4.82
CA VAL A 208 7.84 0.38 3.65
C VAL A 208 8.87 0.60 2.54
N LYS A 209 10.08 1.06 2.88
CA LYS A 209 11.17 1.25 1.90
C LYS A 209 11.53 -0.05 1.18
N LYS A 210 11.65 -1.17 1.89
CA LYS A 210 11.92 -2.47 1.29
C LYS A 210 10.79 -2.94 0.38
N MET A 211 9.53 -2.69 0.74
CA MET A 211 8.41 -2.99 -0.15
C MET A 211 8.47 -2.20 -1.46
N ILE A 212 8.80 -0.90 -1.39
CA ILE A 212 8.99 -0.06 -2.57
C ILE A 212 10.13 -0.62 -3.44
N ASP A 213 11.24 -1.01 -2.83
CA ASP A 213 12.40 -1.56 -3.56
C ASP A 213 12.05 -2.88 -4.27
N SER A 214 11.31 -3.77 -3.61
CA SER A 214 10.80 -5.00 -4.23
C SER A 214 9.90 -4.70 -5.43
N LEU A 215 8.95 -3.77 -5.30
CA LEU A 215 8.06 -3.38 -6.41
C LEU A 215 8.82 -2.76 -7.58
N ARG A 216 9.85 -1.95 -7.31
CA ARG A 216 10.73 -1.37 -8.34
C ARG A 216 11.54 -2.44 -9.05
N ALA A 217 12.17 -3.35 -8.30
CA ALA A 217 12.92 -4.46 -8.88
C ALA A 217 12.03 -5.34 -9.77
N ILE A 218 10.78 -5.58 -9.36
CA ILE A 218 9.78 -6.27 -10.19
C ILE A 218 9.50 -5.48 -11.47
N ASN A 219 9.20 -4.18 -11.36
CA ASN A 219 8.90 -3.32 -12.50
C ASN A 219 10.07 -3.24 -13.50
N ASP A 220 11.30 -3.21 -13.02
CA ASP A 220 12.51 -3.22 -13.86
C ASP A 220 12.72 -4.57 -14.55
N ALA A 221 12.30 -5.68 -13.94
CA ALA A 221 12.40 -7.01 -14.51
C ALA A 221 11.33 -7.33 -15.57
N LEU A 222 10.27 -6.51 -15.70
CA LEU A 222 9.25 -6.63 -16.75
C LEU A 222 9.79 -6.30 -18.17
N ASP A 223 11.04 -5.86 -18.27
CA ASP A 223 11.69 -5.32 -19.47
C ASP A 223 12.30 -6.40 -20.41
N VAL A 224 11.88 -7.67 -20.32
CA VAL A 224 12.42 -8.80 -21.13
C VAL A 224 11.32 -9.69 -21.71
#